data_AF-A0A932KHN0-F1
#
_entry.id   AF-A0A932KHN0-F1
#
_cell.length_a   1.000
_cell.length_b   1.000
_cell.length_c   1.000
_cell.angle_alpha   90.00
_cell.angle_beta   90.00
_cell.angle_gamma   90.00
#
_symmetry.space_group_name_H-M   'P 1'
#
loop_
_entity.id
_entity.type
_entity.pdbx_description
1 polymer ?
#
loop_
_entity_poly.entity_id
_entity_poly.type
_entity_poly.pdbx_seq_one_letter_code
_entity_poly.pdbx_strand_id
1 'polypeptide(L)'
;MPLIALDDCHVFPLSASHCLLRSKRTGAEVAVGLDVLNTLQLCREFRSLDDHVSRVTGLVPALADQAAEVRRILDSLSTQGFMTSAMDIVRELSIPAVPYSAGPLHSVMVRACDRPEQLRRLLNSFLDNEKRFKNHYRYIILDDSKSSEQQQQNNQSVAEFAAQSLNVAYYGQTSQQRFTETLCRKFPQHAPTIQWLLNATPGYGAASYGRTWNYALLLSAGERFVMFDDDALPVAYKSPHHTSAVEISGRERQVNFYPDRDELLKRNQIADIDPIAQHQEILGATLTQALGHFSGGTLTQASVSRLQPHEISRVAKASPVLLTVAGSFGDPGINSPGWLFDLDKDSWQRFIASEADYLHNSSSRTLWWGHPGLHFATSKGLMTTTAMGLDNRRLLPPTAPEFGNEDALFGAATQYLYPDMLVLEFSWGLLHLPEPPRRWDRDALDRAARPNVLGYLADLALRDAPRCLAGHTAQRLHTLATLYLDIADADESTFKTALQEHRLSMRADVIRRLHNRLQEHPDAPDYWIKDLQRIITANGTSTPSDDVNPSNQAELSAGRLGSEGTRDVLQRYGSALNVWPELWSYCRENKSIGNL
;
A
#
# COMPACT_ATOMS: atom_id res chain seq x y z
N MET A 1 7.68 5.55 31.69
CA MET A 1 8.89 6.37 31.40
C MET A 1 8.68 7.08 30.07
N PRO A 2 9.22 8.27 29.82
CA PRO A 2 9.11 8.92 28.52
C PRO A 2 9.83 8.09 27.44
N LEU A 3 9.17 7.86 26.30
CA LEU A 3 9.81 7.31 25.11
C LEU A 3 10.32 8.46 24.24
N ILE A 4 11.56 8.36 23.80
CA ILE A 4 12.23 9.34 22.94
C ILE A 4 12.89 8.66 21.74
N ALA A 5 13.01 9.37 20.62
CA ALA A 5 13.68 8.92 19.41
C ALA A 5 14.48 10.07 18.77
N LEU A 6 15.57 9.76 18.08
CA LEU A 6 16.38 10.76 17.37
C LEU A 6 15.56 11.36 16.22
N ASP A 7 15.56 12.68 16.13
CA ASP A 7 14.90 13.41 15.05
C ASP A 7 15.53 13.11 13.68
N ASP A 8 14.71 13.23 12.64
CA ASP A 8 15.25 13.23 11.28
C ASP A 8 16.08 14.50 11.07
N CYS A 9 17.32 14.33 10.61
CA CYS A 9 18.31 15.40 10.51
C CYS A 9 18.84 15.52 9.08
N HIS A 10 19.09 16.75 8.63
CA HIS A 10 20.01 16.98 7.53
C HIS A 10 21.44 16.83 8.04
N VAL A 11 22.29 16.16 7.26
CA VAL A 11 23.71 15.96 7.56
C VAL A 11 24.53 16.75 6.54
N PHE A 12 25.34 17.69 7.01
CA PHE A 12 26.25 18.46 6.16
C PHE A 12 27.70 18.13 6.55
N PRO A 13 28.53 17.57 5.64
CA PRO A 13 29.93 17.29 5.96
C PRO A 13 30.70 18.60 6.21
N LEU A 14 31.47 18.66 7.30
CA LEU A 14 32.33 19.82 7.63
C LEU A 14 33.82 19.50 7.41
N SER A 15 34.23 18.27 7.71
CA SER A 15 35.58 17.77 7.49
C SER A 15 35.58 16.25 7.32
N ALA A 16 36.75 15.62 7.19
CA ALA A 16 36.89 14.17 7.11
C ALA A 16 36.38 13.42 8.36
N SER A 17 36.23 14.11 9.50
CA SER A 17 35.81 13.49 10.77
C SER A 17 34.60 14.14 11.43
N HIS A 18 34.08 15.25 10.87
CA HIS A 18 32.99 16.02 11.48
C HIS A 18 31.88 16.36 10.47
N CYS A 19 30.66 16.44 10.98
CA CYS A 19 29.49 16.91 10.25
C CYS A 19 28.64 17.85 11.10
N LEU A 20 27.88 18.73 10.44
CA LEU A 20 26.81 19.51 11.04
C LEU A 20 25.50 18.74 10.88
N LEU A 21 24.82 18.50 11.99
CA LEU A 21 23.45 18.00 12.00
C LEU A 21 22.50 19.17 12.15
N ARG A 22 21.45 19.21 11.33
CA ARG A 22 20.32 20.13 11.49
C ARG A 22 19.03 19.34 11.62
N SER A 23 18.35 19.43 12.76
CA SER A 23 17.05 18.79 12.95
C SER A 23 16.05 19.34 11.95
N LYS A 24 15.36 18.47 11.21
CA LYS A 24 14.30 18.86 10.27
C LYS A 24 13.06 19.40 10.98
N ARG A 25 12.87 19.02 12.25
CA ARG A 25 11.70 19.39 13.03
C ARG A 25 11.91 20.68 13.81
N THR A 26 13.02 20.79 14.55
CA THR A 26 13.27 21.94 15.43
C THR A 26 14.14 23.00 14.77
N GLY A 27 14.85 22.65 13.69
CA GLY A 27 15.84 23.52 13.06
C GLY A 27 17.13 23.67 13.88
N ALA A 28 17.25 22.99 15.03
CA ALA A 28 18.44 23.03 15.87
C ALA A 28 19.67 22.48 15.12
N GLU A 29 20.83 23.05 15.41
CA GLU A 29 22.09 22.75 14.71
C GLU A 29 23.18 22.33 15.72
N VAL A 30 23.91 21.26 15.42
CA VAL A 30 25.03 20.79 16.25
C VAL A 30 26.12 20.16 15.37
N ALA A 31 27.37 20.51 15.63
CA ALA A 31 28.51 19.85 15.00
C ALA A 31 28.91 18.62 15.81
N VAL A 32 29.03 17.46 15.17
CA VAL A 32 29.41 16.19 15.79
C VAL A 32 30.45 15.45 14.97
N GLY A 33 31.20 14.57 15.63
CA GLY A 33 32.07 13.61 14.97
C GLY A 33 31.26 12.55 14.19
N LEU A 34 31.82 11.99 13.12
CA LEU A 34 31.15 10.94 12.32
C LEU A 34 30.83 9.69 13.16
N ASP A 35 31.69 9.32 14.11
CA ASP A 35 31.45 8.18 15.01
C ASP A 35 30.23 8.41 15.92
N VAL A 36 30.03 9.67 16.35
CA VAL A 36 28.85 10.07 17.11
C VAL A 36 27.62 9.97 16.23
N LEU A 37 27.66 10.48 14.99
CA LEU A 37 26.54 10.34 14.05
C LEU A 37 26.14 8.86 13.84
N ASN A 38 27.12 7.99 13.59
CA ASN A 38 26.87 6.55 13.39
C ASN A 38 26.23 5.92 14.63
N THR A 39 26.68 6.30 15.82
CA THR A 39 26.10 5.83 17.09
C THR A 39 24.66 6.34 17.27
N LEU A 40 24.39 7.61 16.93
CA LEU A 40 23.06 8.20 17.02
C LEU A 40 22.05 7.51 16.11
N GLN A 41 22.48 6.92 14.97
CA GLN A 41 21.57 6.13 14.12
C GLN A 41 20.92 4.95 14.86
N LEU A 42 21.53 4.44 15.94
CA LEU A 42 20.95 3.39 16.78
C LEU A 42 19.77 3.86 17.64
N CYS A 43 19.58 5.18 17.77
CA CYS A 43 18.58 5.81 18.65
C CYS A 43 17.32 6.30 17.89
N ARG A 44 17.09 5.83 16.66
CA ARG A 44 15.98 6.29 15.80
C ARG A 44 14.61 5.70 16.15
N GLU A 45 14.56 4.63 16.92
CA GLU A 45 13.31 4.04 17.42
C GLU A 45 12.92 4.64 18.77
N PHE A 46 11.62 4.77 19.05
CA PHE A 46 11.17 5.24 20.37
C PHE A 46 11.50 4.24 21.47
N ARG A 47 12.37 4.64 22.40
CA ARG A 47 12.77 3.86 23.57
C ARG A 47 12.93 4.78 24.78
N SER A 48 13.00 4.21 25.98
CA SER A 48 13.43 5.01 27.12
C SER A 48 14.90 5.42 26.94
N LEU A 49 15.34 6.46 27.64
CA LEU A 49 16.74 6.88 27.61
C LEU A 49 17.68 5.75 28.07
N ASP A 50 17.30 5.02 29.11
CA ASP A 50 18.12 3.92 29.65
C ASP A 50 18.20 2.73 28.67
N ASP A 51 17.13 2.47 27.92
CA ASP A 51 17.14 1.47 26.83
C ASP A 51 18.03 1.90 25.67
N HIS A 52 18.06 3.19 25.33
CA HIS A 52 18.99 3.73 24.32
C HIS A 52 20.44 3.58 24.75
N VAL A 53 20.75 3.93 26.01
CA VAL A 53 22.09 3.73 26.58
C VAL A 53 22.48 2.25 26.49
N SER A 54 21.62 1.35 26.96
CA SER A 54 21.86 -0.09 26.93
C SER A 54 22.07 -0.63 25.51
N ARG A 55 21.30 -0.15 24.54
CA ARG A 55 21.45 -0.51 23.12
C ARG A 55 22.78 -0.03 22.54
N VAL A 56 23.16 1.22 22.81
CA VAL A 56 24.41 1.80 22.30
C VAL A 56 25.62 1.06 22.90
N THR A 57 25.66 0.88 24.22
CA THR A 57 26.78 0.19 24.88
C THR A 57 26.85 -1.30 24.53
N GLY A 58 25.70 -1.92 24.23
CA GLY A 58 25.64 -3.32 23.79
C GLY A 58 26.06 -3.55 22.33
N LEU A 59 25.86 -2.57 21.45
CA LEU A 59 26.17 -2.71 20.01
C LEU A 59 27.47 -2.04 19.58
N VAL A 60 28.02 -1.13 20.38
CA VAL A 60 29.26 -0.40 20.09
C VAL A 60 30.33 -0.82 21.11
N PRO A 61 31.25 -1.76 20.78
CA PRO A 61 32.23 -2.28 21.73
C PRO A 61 33.08 -1.21 22.40
N ALA A 62 33.43 -0.14 21.69
CA ALA A 62 34.22 0.99 22.22
C ALA A 62 33.51 1.76 23.35
N LEU A 63 32.18 1.64 23.46
CA LEU A 63 31.35 2.34 24.44
C LEU A 63 30.81 1.41 25.55
N ALA A 64 31.20 0.14 25.59
CA ALA A 64 30.63 -0.86 26.52
C ALA A 64 30.65 -0.40 27.99
N ASP A 65 31.75 0.20 28.45
CA ASP A 65 31.94 0.69 29.82
C ASP A 65 31.62 2.20 29.98
N GLN A 66 31.04 2.84 28.96
CA GLN A 66 30.82 4.29 28.89
C GLN A 66 29.34 4.70 29.06
N ALA A 67 28.52 3.88 29.71
CA ALA A 67 27.08 4.13 29.87
C ALA A 67 26.73 5.52 30.42
N ALA A 68 27.47 6.00 31.43
CA ALA A 68 27.24 7.33 32.02
C ALA A 68 27.52 8.48 31.03
N GLU A 69 28.53 8.32 30.19
CA GLU A 69 28.92 9.29 29.16
C GLU A 69 27.89 9.32 28.02
N VAL A 70 27.50 8.14 27.53
CA VAL A 70 26.44 7.99 26.52
C VAL A 70 25.16 8.65 27.01
N ARG A 71 24.76 8.39 28.26
CA ARG A 71 23.57 9.01 28.87
C ARG A 71 23.65 10.53 28.87
N ARG A 72 24.79 11.09 29.26
CA ARG A 72 25.02 12.55 29.28
C ARG A 72 24.92 13.17 27.88
N ILE A 73 25.45 12.50 26.86
CA ILE A 73 25.37 12.96 25.46
C ILE A 73 23.91 12.93 24.97
N LEU A 74 23.19 11.83 25.21
CA LEU A 74 21.80 11.71 24.80
C LEU A 74 20.88 12.71 25.53
N ASP A 75 21.10 12.92 26.83
CA ASP A 75 20.42 13.98 27.60
C ASP A 75 20.69 15.36 26.99
N SER A 76 21.96 15.67 26.68
CA SER A 76 22.33 16.94 26.04
C SER A 76 21.61 17.12 24.70
N LEU A 77 21.60 16.10 23.84
CA LEU A 77 20.92 16.15 22.54
C LEU A 77 19.41 16.31 22.68
N SER A 78 18.80 15.68 23.71
CA SER A 78 17.39 15.87 24.02
C SER A 78 17.11 17.32 24.40
N THR A 79 17.91 17.93 25.27
CA THR A 79 17.77 19.34 25.66
C THR A 79 18.00 20.32 24.49
N GLN A 80 18.83 19.94 23.52
CA GLN A 80 19.11 20.73 22.31
C GLN A 80 18.07 20.54 21.21
N GLY A 81 17.05 19.71 21.40
CA GLY A 81 15.97 19.52 20.43
C GLY A 81 16.28 18.55 19.29
N PHE A 82 17.20 17.60 19.50
CA PHE A 82 17.50 16.51 18.56
C PHE A 82 16.77 15.20 18.88
N MET A 83 16.02 15.15 19.99
CA MET A 83 15.23 13.99 20.35
C MET A 83 13.75 14.38 20.48
N THR A 84 12.87 13.62 19.83
CA THR A 84 11.42 13.79 19.92
C THR A 84 10.86 12.91 21.02
N SER A 85 9.97 13.46 21.85
CA SER A 85 9.18 12.67 22.80
C SER A 85 7.90 12.15 22.16
N ALA A 86 7.59 10.86 22.38
CA ALA A 86 6.30 10.29 22.00
C ALA A 86 5.13 11.03 22.67
N MET A 87 5.31 11.55 23.90
CA MET A 87 4.25 12.33 24.57
C MET A 87 4.01 13.68 23.93
N ASP A 88 5.05 14.30 23.39
CA ASP A 88 4.89 15.58 22.71
C ASP A 88 4.09 15.37 21.42
N ILE A 89 4.36 14.28 20.68
CA ILE A 89 3.53 13.87 19.53
C ILE A 89 2.09 13.59 19.97
N VAL A 90 1.90 12.81 21.03
CA VAL A 90 0.55 12.52 21.55
C VAL A 90 -0.19 13.81 21.91
N ARG A 91 0.46 14.74 22.61
CA ARG A 91 -0.12 16.04 22.98
C ARG A 91 -0.42 16.89 21.76
N GLU A 92 0.45 16.85 20.76
CA GLU A 92 0.26 17.52 19.50
C GLU A 92 -0.91 16.93 18.71
N LEU A 93 -1.10 15.62 18.68
CA LEU A 93 -2.19 15.00 17.91
C LEU A 93 -3.51 14.95 18.69
N SER A 94 -3.46 15.02 20.02
CA SER A 94 -4.64 15.00 20.88
C SER A 94 -5.40 16.33 20.83
N ILE A 95 -6.60 16.32 20.26
CA ILE A 95 -7.60 17.38 20.40
C ILE A 95 -8.98 16.76 20.62
N PRO A 96 -9.95 17.53 21.15
CA PRO A 96 -11.32 17.04 21.31
C PRO A 96 -11.85 16.47 19.98
N ALA A 97 -12.54 15.33 20.07
CA ALA A 97 -13.21 14.72 18.95
C ALA A 97 -14.12 15.73 18.24
N VAL A 98 -13.92 15.91 16.94
CA VAL A 98 -14.82 16.70 16.11
C VAL A 98 -15.79 15.73 15.44
N PRO A 99 -17.12 15.86 15.64
CA PRO A 99 -18.08 15.05 14.93
C PRO A 99 -17.86 15.16 13.42
N TYR A 100 -17.83 14.01 12.75
CA TYR A 100 -17.69 13.92 11.31
C TYR A 100 -18.85 13.10 10.75
N SER A 101 -19.49 13.63 9.70
CA SER A 101 -20.41 12.89 8.87
C SER A 101 -20.05 13.20 7.43
N ALA A 102 -19.64 12.17 6.72
CA ALA A 102 -19.04 12.31 5.40
C ALA A 102 -20.07 12.42 4.26
N GLY A 103 -21.36 12.26 4.57
CA GLY A 103 -22.45 12.07 3.60
C GLY A 103 -22.53 10.63 3.07
N PRO A 104 -23.41 10.36 2.09
CA PRO A 104 -23.48 9.05 1.43
C PRO A 104 -22.28 8.80 0.51
N LEU A 105 -22.02 7.53 0.20
CA LEU A 105 -21.16 7.13 -0.92
C LEU A 105 -21.87 7.38 -2.26
N HIS A 106 -21.10 7.65 -3.31
CA HIS A 106 -21.60 7.59 -4.69
C HIS A 106 -22.03 6.17 -5.06
N SER A 107 -21.18 5.19 -4.76
CA SER A 107 -21.43 3.78 -5.06
C SER A 107 -20.44 2.85 -4.35
N VAL A 108 -20.81 1.57 -4.33
CA VAL A 108 -19.90 0.43 -4.19
C VAL A 108 -19.60 -0.07 -5.61
N MET A 109 -18.33 -0.03 -6.03
CA MET A 109 -17.91 -0.46 -7.36
C MET A 109 -17.19 -1.81 -7.28
N VAL A 110 -17.57 -2.77 -8.11
CA VAL A 110 -16.95 -4.10 -8.15
C VAL A 110 -16.11 -4.22 -9.40
N ARG A 111 -14.85 -4.64 -9.25
CA ARG A 111 -13.98 -5.02 -10.37
C ARG A 111 -14.25 -6.50 -10.70
N ALA A 112 -14.80 -6.77 -11.88
CA ALA A 112 -15.11 -8.13 -12.34
C ALA A 112 -14.28 -8.49 -13.58
N CYS A 113 -13.80 -9.73 -13.67
CA CYS A 113 -13.10 -10.20 -14.87
C CYS A 113 -13.12 -11.73 -15.01
N ASP A 114 -13.86 -12.23 -16.01
CA ASP A 114 -13.96 -13.62 -16.44
C ASP A 114 -14.35 -14.62 -15.32
N ARG A 115 -15.12 -14.16 -14.32
CA ARG A 115 -15.49 -14.90 -13.10
C ARG A 115 -16.98 -14.74 -12.69
N PRO A 116 -17.93 -15.15 -13.54
CA PRO A 116 -19.36 -14.95 -13.29
C PRO A 116 -19.88 -15.59 -12.01
N GLU A 117 -19.41 -16.78 -11.65
CA GLU A 117 -19.84 -17.44 -10.42
C GLU A 117 -19.38 -16.70 -9.14
N GLN A 118 -18.16 -16.16 -9.14
CA GLN A 118 -17.68 -15.36 -8.02
C GLN A 118 -18.47 -14.04 -7.91
N LEU A 119 -18.72 -13.37 -9.03
CA LEU A 119 -19.59 -12.18 -9.06
C LEU A 119 -20.99 -12.49 -8.53
N ARG A 120 -21.62 -13.59 -8.97
CA ARG A 120 -22.95 -14.00 -8.50
C ARG A 120 -22.98 -14.24 -6.98
N ARG A 121 -21.93 -14.87 -6.45
CA ARG A 121 -21.74 -15.09 -5.01
C ARG A 121 -21.60 -13.79 -4.23
N LEU A 122 -20.84 -12.82 -4.75
CA LEU A 122 -20.68 -11.50 -4.16
C LEU A 122 -22.01 -10.73 -4.16
N LEU A 123 -22.74 -10.70 -5.28
CA LEU A 123 -24.05 -10.03 -5.39
C LEU A 123 -25.08 -10.61 -4.39
N ASN A 124 -25.11 -11.93 -4.23
CA ASN A 124 -25.94 -12.54 -3.19
C ASN A 124 -25.54 -12.09 -1.79
N SER A 125 -24.23 -12.01 -1.53
CA SER A 125 -23.70 -11.57 -0.24
C SER A 125 -24.00 -10.09 0.05
N PHE A 126 -24.07 -9.23 -0.98
CA PHE A 126 -24.56 -7.85 -0.82
C PHE A 126 -26.03 -7.81 -0.42
N LEU A 127 -26.90 -8.60 -1.06
CA LEU A 127 -28.30 -8.71 -0.64
C LEU A 127 -28.42 -9.14 0.82
N ASP A 128 -27.63 -10.12 1.24
CA ASP A 128 -27.64 -10.60 2.63
C ASP A 128 -27.11 -9.53 3.60
N ASN A 129 -26.09 -8.76 3.22
CA ASN A 129 -25.58 -7.63 3.99
C ASN A 129 -26.64 -6.53 4.15
N GLU A 130 -27.28 -6.09 3.06
CA GLU A 130 -28.36 -5.08 3.12
C GLU A 130 -29.53 -5.57 3.98
N LYS A 131 -29.93 -6.85 3.84
CA LYS A 131 -30.98 -7.45 4.68
C LYS A 131 -30.61 -7.46 6.16
N ARG A 132 -29.35 -7.75 6.49
CA ARG A 132 -28.86 -7.82 7.87
C ARG A 132 -28.81 -6.44 8.51
N PHE A 133 -28.19 -5.47 7.86
CA PHE A 133 -27.89 -4.16 8.44
C PHE A 133 -28.90 -3.07 8.10
N LYS A 134 -29.86 -3.34 7.21
CA LYS A 134 -30.91 -2.40 6.78
C LYS A 134 -30.36 -1.12 6.14
N ASN A 135 -29.18 -1.20 5.56
CA ASN A 135 -28.60 -0.16 4.70
C ASN A 135 -28.81 -0.52 3.24
N HIS A 136 -28.90 0.50 2.40
CA HIS A 136 -29.04 0.35 0.95
C HIS A 136 -27.93 1.11 0.23
N TYR A 137 -27.31 0.46 -0.74
CA TYR A 137 -26.19 1.00 -1.49
C TYR A 137 -26.44 0.95 -2.98
N ARG A 138 -25.77 1.83 -3.72
CA ARG A 138 -25.72 1.75 -5.18
C ARG A 138 -24.51 0.94 -5.60
N TYR A 139 -24.71 -0.15 -6.33
CA TYR A 139 -23.66 -1.03 -6.83
C TYR A 139 -23.40 -0.79 -8.32
N ILE A 140 -22.14 -0.76 -8.72
CA ILE A 140 -21.74 -0.66 -10.13
C ILE A 140 -20.72 -1.77 -10.42
N ILE A 141 -21.05 -2.65 -11.35
CA ILE A 141 -20.15 -3.73 -11.77
C ILE A 141 -19.32 -3.24 -12.96
N LEU A 142 -18.03 -3.02 -12.75
CA LEU A 142 -17.07 -2.63 -13.76
C LEU A 142 -16.48 -3.92 -14.36
N ASP A 143 -16.99 -4.30 -15.53
CA ASP A 143 -16.64 -5.58 -16.14
C ASP A 143 -15.48 -5.44 -17.14
N ASP A 144 -14.37 -6.12 -16.87
CA ASP A 144 -13.17 -6.20 -17.70
C ASP A 144 -12.96 -7.59 -18.33
N SER A 145 -13.99 -8.45 -18.26
CA SER A 145 -14.02 -9.80 -18.85
C SER A 145 -13.68 -9.77 -20.33
N LYS A 146 -12.82 -10.70 -20.75
CA LYS A 146 -12.36 -10.80 -22.14
C LYS A 146 -13.28 -11.65 -23.00
N SER A 147 -13.96 -12.62 -22.39
CA SER A 147 -14.90 -13.49 -23.10
C SER A 147 -16.28 -12.87 -23.21
N SER A 148 -16.85 -12.85 -24.41
CA SER A 148 -18.23 -12.38 -24.64
C SER A 148 -19.26 -13.23 -23.89
N GLU A 149 -18.98 -14.52 -23.70
CA GLU A 149 -19.82 -15.42 -22.90
C GLU A 149 -19.83 -14.98 -21.42
N GLN A 150 -18.65 -14.72 -20.85
CA GLN A 150 -18.55 -14.27 -19.45
C GLN A 150 -19.20 -12.90 -19.25
N GLN A 151 -19.02 -11.98 -20.18
CA GLN A 151 -19.70 -10.67 -20.18
C GLN A 151 -21.23 -10.83 -20.19
N GLN A 152 -21.76 -11.75 -21.01
CA GLN A 152 -23.21 -11.99 -21.07
C GLN A 152 -23.73 -12.58 -19.75
N GLN A 153 -23.01 -13.55 -19.16
CA GLN A 153 -23.37 -14.17 -17.88
C GLN A 153 -23.32 -13.15 -16.72
N ASN A 154 -22.32 -12.27 -16.70
CA ASN A 154 -22.22 -11.19 -15.73
C ASN A 154 -23.39 -10.21 -15.85
N ASN A 155 -23.70 -9.75 -17.07
CA ASN A 155 -24.81 -8.84 -17.32
C ASN A 155 -26.16 -9.46 -16.93
N GLN A 156 -26.38 -10.74 -17.27
CA GLN A 156 -27.58 -11.48 -16.87
C GLN A 156 -27.69 -11.57 -15.35
N SER A 157 -26.59 -11.91 -14.66
CA SER A 157 -26.57 -11.97 -13.19
C SER A 157 -26.95 -10.61 -12.59
N VAL A 158 -26.37 -9.51 -13.09
CA VAL A 158 -26.72 -8.17 -12.63
C VAL A 158 -28.21 -7.86 -12.83
N ALA A 159 -28.79 -8.21 -13.99
CA ALA A 159 -30.21 -8.02 -14.25
C ALA A 159 -31.10 -8.83 -13.28
N GLU A 160 -30.72 -10.07 -12.97
CA GLU A 160 -31.43 -10.94 -12.02
C GLU A 160 -31.42 -10.37 -10.60
N PHE A 161 -30.30 -9.81 -10.14
CA PHE A 161 -30.20 -9.18 -8.82
C PHE A 161 -30.89 -7.81 -8.78
N ALA A 162 -30.87 -7.05 -9.88
CA ALA A 162 -31.66 -5.82 -10.00
C ALA A 162 -33.16 -6.09 -9.88
N ALA A 163 -33.66 -7.18 -10.48
CA ALA A 163 -35.05 -7.62 -10.32
C ALA A 163 -35.41 -8.03 -8.88
N GLN A 164 -34.41 -8.41 -8.08
CA GLN A 164 -34.56 -8.67 -6.64
C GLN A 164 -34.42 -7.42 -5.78
N SER A 165 -34.55 -6.23 -6.37
CA SER A 165 -34.46 -4.91 -5.72
C SER A 165 -33.07 -4.51 -5.22
N LEU A 166 -32.01 -5.22 -5.60
CA LEU A 166 -30.65 -4.70 -5.39
C LEU A 166 -30.43 -3.51 -6.33
N ASN A 167 -30.00 -2.37 -5.83
CA ASN A 167 -29.69 -1.20 -6.67
C ASN A 167 -28.32 -1.40 -7.35
N VAL A 168 -28.28 -2.27 -8.37
CA VAL A 168 -27.06 -2.66 -9.08
C VAL A 168 -27.17 -2.34 -10.57
N ALA A 169 -26.07 -1.86 -11.15
CA ALA A 169 -25.98 -1.57 -12.57
C ALA A 169 -24.69 -2.17 -13.19
N TYR A 170 -24.81 -2.59 -14.44
CA TYR A 170 -23.72 -3.25 -15.18
C TYR A 170 -23.01 -2.24 -16.11
N TYR A 171 -21.70 -2.09 -15.92
CA TYR A 171 -20.84 -1.18 -16.69
C TYR A 171 -19.79 -1.99 -17.48
N GLY A 172 -20.27 -2.70 -18.50
CA GLY A 172 -19.43 -3.50 -19.39
C GLY A 172 -18.86 -2.74 -20.58
N GLN A 173 -18.32 -3.50 -21.55
CA GLN A 173 -17.57 -3.00 -22.70
C GLN A 173 -18.28 -1.89 -23.49
N THR A 174 -19.58 -2.01 -23.76
CA THR A 174 -20.32 -1.01 -24.53
C THR A 174 -20.40 0.35 -23.81
N SER A 175 -20.68 0.34 -22.50
CA SER A 175 -20.74 1.57 -21.68
C SER A 175 -19.36 2.21 -21.58
N GLN A 176 -18.33 1.39 -21.33
CA GLN A 176 -16.93 1.79 -21.28
C GLN A 176 -16.45 2.45 -22.60
N GLN A 177 -16.77 1.84 -23.74
CA GLN A 177 -16.40 2.36 -25.05
C GLN A 177 -17.09 3.69 -25.34
N ARG A 178 -18.39 3.81 -25.09
CA ARG A 178 -19.15 5.07 -25.26
C ARG A 178 -18.57 6.20 -24.41
N PHE A 179 -18.22 5.90 -23.17
CA PHE A 179 -17.61 6.87 -22.26
C PHE A 179 -16.25 7.34 -22.77
N THR A 180 -15.39 6.39 -23.15
CA THR A 180 -14.07 6.67 -23.75
C THR A 180 -14.18 7.52 -25.02
N GLU A 181 -15.09 7.17 -25.94
CA GLU A 181 -15.35 7.95 -27.15
C GLU A 181 -15.85 9.37 -26.85
N THR A 182 -16.62 9.54 -25.78
CA THR A 182 -17.08 10.87 -25.34
C THR A 182 -15.93 11.73 -24.84
N LEU A 183 -15.03 11.16 -24.04
CA LEU A 183 -13.82 11.86 -23.60
C LEU A 183 -12.89 12.18 -24.77
N CYS A 184 -12.67 11.25 -25.69
CA CYS A 184 -11.85 11.49 -26.89
C CYS A 184 -12.44 12.59 -27.79
N ARG A 185 -13.76 12.66 -27.95
CA ARG A 185 -14.42 13.76 -28.69
C ARG A 185 -14.26 15.10 -27.99
N LYS A 186 -14.27 15.12 -26.66
CA LYS A 186 -14.10 16.34 -25.86
C LYS A 186 -12.66 16.82 -25.85
N PHE A 187 -11.70 15.90 -25.82
CA PHE A 187 -10.26 16.16 -25.72
C PHE A 187 -9.51 15.50 -26.88
N PRO A 188 -9.75 15.92 -28.14
CA PRO A 188 -9.20 15.24 -29.32
C PRO A 188 -7.67 15.22 -29.33
N GLN A 189 -7.01 16.26 -28.82
CA GLN A 189 -5.55 16.32 -28.71
C GLN A 189 -4.95 15.29 -27.74
N HIS A 190 -5.77 14.72 -26.85
CA HIS A 190 -5.36 13.72 -25.87
C HIS A 190 -5.94 12.33 -26.14
N ALA A 191 -6.62 12.14 -27.27
CA ALA A 191 -7.29 10.88 -27.59
C ALA A 191 -6.37 9.64 -27.49
N PRO A 192 -5.09 9.64 -27.95
CA PRO A 192 -4.21 8.49 -27.78
C PRO A 192 -3.95 8.14 -26.30
N THR A 193 -3.77 9.14 -25.44
CA THR A 193 -3.54 8.96 -24.01
C THR A 193 -4.80 8.45 -23.30
N ILE A 194 -5.98 9.00 -23.63
CA ILE A 194 -7.27 8.56 -23.10
C ILE A 194 -7.54 7.11 -23.50
N GLN A 195 -7.31 6.76 -24.77
CA GLN A 195 -7.47 5.39 -25.26
C GLN A 195 -6.53 4.43 -24.54
N TRP A 196 -5.26 4.79 -24.33
CA TRP A 196 -4.35 3.95 -23.56
C TRP A 196 -4.83 3.74 -22.12
N LEU A 197 -5.26 4.80 -21.42
CA LEU A 197 -5.73 4.71 -20.03
C LEU A 197 -6.96 3.82 -19.83
N LEU A 198 -7.85 3.76 -20.83
CA LEU A 198 -9.21 3.22 -20.67
C LEU A 198 -9.49 1.96 -21.51
N ASN A 199 -8.68 1.68 -22.53
CA ASN A 199 -8.79 0.48 -23.35
C ASN A 199 -7.68 -0.53 -23.04
N ALA A 200 -7.91 -1.79 -23.42
CA ALA A 200 -6.86 -2.79 -23.42
C ALA A 200 -5.87 -2.48 -24.56
N THR A 201 -4.58 -2.61 -24.27
CA THR A 201 -3.50 -2.46 -25.25
C THR A 201 -3.17 -3.83 -25.84
N PRO A 202 -3.28 -4.01 -27.17
CA PRO A 202 -2.92 -5.27 -27.80
C PRO A 202 -1.48 -5.68 -27.49
N GLY A 203 -1.28 -6.91 -27.01
CA GLY A 203 0.04 -7.54 -26.85
C GLY A 203 0.67 -7.50 -25.45
N TYR A 204 0.15 -6.71 -24.50
CA TYR A 204 0.72 -6.64 -23.15
C TYR A 204 0.24 -7.75 -22.18
N GLY A 205 -0.86 -8.44 -22.48
CA GLY A 205 -1.31 -9.63 -21.76
C GLY A 205 -2.76 -9.52 -21.27
N ALA A 206 -3.17 -10.45 -20.39
CA ALA A 206 -4.56 -10.52 -19.90
C ALA A 206 -4.81 -9.64 -18.66
N ALA A 207 -3.75 -9.22 -17.96
CA ALA A 207 -3.86 -8.49 -16.69
C ALA A 207 -4.09 -6.99 -16.92
N SER A 208 -5.35 -6.55 -16.87
CA SER A 208 -5.76 -5.15 -17.07
C SER A 208 -6.48 -4.54 -15.85
N TYR A 209 -6.02 -4.91 -14.66
CA TYR A 209 -6.61 -4.52 -13.38
C TYR A 209 -6.79 -3.00 -13.20
N GLY A 210 -5.90 -2.20 -13.78
CA GLY A 210 -5.93 -0.75 -13.67
C GLY A 210 -6.98 -0.06 -14.54
N ARG A 211 -7.52 -0.73 -15.57
CA ARG A 211 -8.57 -0.14 -16.43
C ARG A 211 -9.83 0.19 -15.65
N THR A 212 -10.36 -0.79 -14.91
CA THR A 212 -11.57 -0.59 -14.09
C THR A 212 -11.33 0.42 -12.98
N TRP A 213 -10.11 0.48 -12.45
CA TRP A 213 -9.69 1.52 -11.52
C TRP A 213 -9.84 2.93 -12.11
N ASN A 214 -9.32 3.14 -13.32
CA ASN A 214 -9.40 4.43 -14.00
C ASN A 214 -10.86 4.82 -14.32
N TYR A 215 -11.71 3.86 -14.73
CA TYR A 215 -13.15 4.11 -14.86
C TYR A 215 -13.78 4.47 -13.51
N ALA A 216 -13.46 3.75 -12.43
CA ALA A 216 -14.01 4.02 -11.11
C ALA A 216 -13.71 5.46 -10.66
N LEU A 217 -12.46 5.92 -10.86
CA LEU A 217 -12.04 7.27 -10.52
C LEU A 217 -12.72 8.35 -11.38
N LEU A 218 -12.92 8.12 -12.68
CA LEU A 218 -13.59 9.11 -13.53
C LEU A 218 -15.10 9.16 -13.29
N LEU A 219 -15.76 8.00 -13.12
CA LEU A 219 -17.20 7.91 -12.85
C LEU A 219 -17.58 8.49 -11.49
N SER A 220 -16.67 8.44 -10.52
CA SER A 220 -16.87 8.99 -9.17
C SER A 220 -16.14 10.31 -8.93
N ALA A 221 -15.70 11.01 -9.98
CA ALA A 221 -14.93 12.24 -9.83
C ALA A 221 -15.68 13.28 -8.96
N GLY A 222 -15.05 13.72 -7.87
CA GLY A 222 -15.65 14.63 -6.90
C GLY A 222 -16.52 13.96 -5.83
N GLU A 223 -16.54 12.62 -5.77
CA GLU A 223 -17.38 11.85 -4.86
C GLU A 223 -16.56 10.77 -4.14
N ARG A 224 -17.15 10.08 -3.17
CA ARG A 224 -16.51 8.96 -2.45
C ARG A 224 -17.11 7.64 -2.89
N PHE A 225 -16.30 6.61 -2.96
CA PHE A 225 -16.77 5.27 -3.32
C PHE A 225 -15.99 4.20 -2.57
N VAL A 226 -16.55 3.00 -2.52
CA VAL A 226 -15.84 1.80 -2.05
C VAL A 226 -15.69 0.86 -3.23
N MET A 227 -14.48 0.35 -3.43
CA MET A 227 -14.15 -0.62 -4.46
C MET A 227 -14.03 -2.01 -3.85
N PHE A 228 -14.57 -3.02 -4.54
CA PHE A 228 -14.52 -4.43 -4.16
C PHE A 228 -13.94 -5.29 -5.29
N ASP A 229 -13.22 -6.34 -4.93
CA ASP A 229 -12.86 -7.43 -5.84
C ASP A 229 -14.01 -8.47 -5.92
N ASP A 230 -14.18 -9.10 -7.09
CA ASP A 230 -15.26 -10.06 -7.36
C ASP A 230 -15.17 -11.37 -6.56
N ASP A 231 -14.01 -11.68 -5.99
CA ASP A 231 -13.74 -12.84 -5.14
C ASP A 231 -13.70 -12.50 -3.63
N ALA A 232 -14.07 -11.28 -3.25
CA ALA A 232 -14.27 -10.87 -1.87
C ALA A 232 -15.71 -11.15 -1.39
N LEU A 233 -15.94 -11.21 -0.07
CA LEU A 233 -17.28 -11.26 0.51
C LEU A 233 -17.44 -10.18 1.61
N PRO A 234 -18.55 -9.42 1.63
CA PRO A 234 -18.82 -8.35 2.61
C PRO A 234 -19.27 -8.93 3.96
N VAL A 235 -18.53 -9.92 4.48
CA VAL A 235 -18.72 -10.48 5.82
C VAL A 235 -17.49 -10.13 6.63
N ALA A 236 -17.65 -9.18 7.56
CA ALA A 236 -16.56 -8.75 8.42
C ALA A 236 -16.23 -9.83 9.47
N TYR A 237 -14.95 -10.19 9.57
CA TYR A 237 -14.40 -11.03 10.64
C TYR A 237 -13.50 -10.21 11.54
N LYS A 238 -13.63 -10.39 12.86
CA LYS A 238 -12.73 -9.75 13.83
C LYS A 238 -11.31 -10.26 13.61
N SER A 239 -10.33 -9.38 13.74
CA SER A 239 -8.93 -9.79 13.80
C SER A 239 -8.72 -10.90 14.85
N PRO A 240 -7.98 -11.98 14.54
CA PRO A 240 -7.68 -13.05 15.50
C PRO A 240 -6.85 -12.56 16.69
N HIS A 241 -6.24 -11.38 16.57
CA HIS A 241 -5.46 -10.73 17.61
C HIS A 241 -6.10 -9.38 18.02
N HIS A 242 -7.42 -9.27 17.91
CA HIS A 242 -8.14 -8.01 18.12
C HIS A 242 -7.75 -7.30 19.42
N THR A 243 -7.44 -6.01 19.31
CA THR A 243 -7.21 -5.08 20.43
C THR A 243 -8.01 -3.80 20.22
N SER A 244 -8.27 -3.07 21.29
CA SER A 244 -8.81 -1.70 21.22
C SER A 244 -7.72 -0.64 21.00
N ALA A 245 -6.49 -1.05 20.68
CA ALA A 245 -5.38 -0.14 20.50
C ALA A 245 -5.52 0.64 19.17
N VAL A 246 -5.05 1.88 19.21
CA VAL A 246 -4.84 2.69 18.01
C VAL A 246 -3.34 2.85 17.81
N GLU A 247 -2.87 2.61 16.59
CA GLU A 247 -1.47 2.76 16.19
C GLU A 247 -1.37 3.67 14.96
N ILE A 248 -0.37 4.54 14.96
CA ILE A 248 0.03 5.38 13.83
C ILE A 248 1.48 5.00 13.50
N SER A 249 1.71 4.37 12.35
CA SER A 249 3.05 3.94 11.93
C SER A 249 3.10 3.50 10.47
N GLY A 250 4.28 3.28 9.93
CA GLY A 250 4.50 2.58 8.66
C GLY A 250 4.62 1.06 8.82
N ARG A 251 4.13 0.46 9.91
CA ARG A 251 4.32 -0.98 10.17
C ARG A 251 3.51 -1.82 9.18
N GLU A 252 4.12 -2.92 8.76
CA GLU A 252 3.44 -3.94 7.97
C GLU A 252 2.33 -4.68 8.74
N ARG A 253 1.42 -5.28 7.98
CA ARG A 253 0.34 -6.15 8.49
C ARG A 253 0.91 -7.41 9.14
N GLN A 254 0.18 -7.93 10.13
CA GLN A 254 0.47 -9.21 10.77
C GLN A 254 -0.18 -10.38 10.02
N VAL A 255 0.34 -11.59 10.25
CA VAL A 255 -0.16 -12.82 9.62
C VAL A 255 -0.54 -13.86 10.67
N ASN A 256 -1.69 -14.51 10.48
CA ASN A 256 -2.05 -15.75 11.20
C ASN A 256 -2.42 -16.83 10.18
N PHE A 257 -1.78 -17.99 10.24
CA PHE A 257 -1.95 -19.06 9.26
C PHE A 257 -3.04 -20.06 9.67
N TYR A 258 -3.65 -20.70 8.67
CA TYR A 258 -4.66 -21.74 8.88
C TYR A 258 -4.37 -22.98 8.03
N PRO A 259 -4.71 -24.19 8.53
CA PRO A 259 -4.59 -25.42 7.76
C PRO A 259 -5.39 -25.38 6.45
N ASP A 260 -6.62 -24.91 6.53
CA ASP A 260 -7.55 -24.85 5.40
C ASP A 260 -8.63 -23.79 5.63
N ARG A 261 -9.51 -23.64 4.64
CA ARG A 261 -10.61 -22.68 4.64
C ARG A 261 -11.62 -22.99 5.75
N ASP A 262 -11.90 -24.25 6.04
CA ASP A 262 -12.91 -24.63 7.03
C ASP A 262 -12.43 -24.27 8.44
N GLU A 263 -11.17 -24.54 8.76
CA GLU A 263 -10.55 -24.12 10.02
C GLU A 263 -10.40 -22.60 10.11
N LEU A 264 -10.14 -21.89 9.00
CA LEU A 264 -10.19 -20.42 8.98
C LEU A 264 -11.58 -19.91 9.37
N LEU A 265 -12.64 -20.44 8.76
CA LEU A 265 -14.01 -19.99 9.03
C LEU A 265 -14.46 -20.36 10.45
N LYS A 266 -14.09 -21.55 10.94
CA LYS A 266 -14.47 -22.06 12.25
C LYS A 266 -13.75 -21.36 13.41
N ARG A 267 -12.47 -20.98 13.24
CA ARG A 267 -11.67 -20.36 14.31
C ARG A 267 -11.92 -18.86 14.48
N ASN A 268 -12.42 -18.19 13.44
CA ASN A 268 -12.61 -16.74 13.46
C ASN A 268 -14.05 -16.35 13.73
N GLN A 269 -14.22 -15.18 14.34
CA GLN A 269 -15.53 -14.66 14.72
C GLN A 269 -16.02 -13.62 13.72
N ILE A 270 -17.24 -13.78 13.23
CA ILE A 270 -17.93 -12.75 12.45
C ILE A 270 -18.16 -11.53 13.36
N ALA A 271 -17.79 -10.36 12.87
CA ALA A 271 -18.07 -9.09 13.49
C ALA A 271 -19.50 -8.64 13.15
N ASP A 272 -20.16 -7.95 14.09
CA ASP A 272 -21.45 -7.30 13.82
C ASP A 272 -21.21 -5.89 13.27
N ILE A 273 -20.59 -5.84 12.09
CA ILE A 273 -20.15 -4.64 11.40
C ILE A 273 -20.66 -4.72 9.97
N ASP A 274 -21.33 -3.66 9.52
CA ASP A 274 -21.55 -3.44 8.09
C ASP A 274 -20.27 -2.88 7.48
N PRO A 275 -19.50 -3.67 6.70
CA PRO A 275 -18.20 -3.24 6.23
C PRO A 275 -18.31 -2.01 5.32
N ILE A 276 -19.37 -1.91 4.52
CA ILE A 276 -19.56 -0.79 3.58
C ILE A 276 -19.88 0.49 4.38
N ALA A 277 -20.74 0.39 5.40
CA ALA A 277 -21.06 1.53 6.27
C ALA A 277 -19.81 2.09 6.96
N GLN A 278 -18.95 1.22 7.49
CA GLN A 278 -17.77 1.68 8.23
C GLN A 278 -16.73 2.36 7.33
N HIS A 279 -16.57 1.90 6.09
CA HIS A 279 -15.83 2.67 5.08
C HIS A 279 -16.49 4.05 4.87
N GLN A 280 -17.81 4.11 4.66
CA GLN A 280 -18.55 5.35 4.40
C GLN A 280 -18.42 6.38 5.53
N GLU A 281 -18.49 5.96 6.79
CA GLU A 281 -18.52 6.83 7.97
C GLU A 281 -17.24 7.64 8.13
N ILE A 282 -16.09 7.06 7.78
CA ILE A 282 -14.78 7.65 8.07
C ILE A 282 -14.00 8.13 6.85
N LEU A 283 -14.33 7.64 5.67
CA LEU A 283 -13.59 7.98 4.46
C LEU A 283 -13.65 9.49 4.19
N GLY A 284 -12.47 10.12 4.20
CA GLY A 284 -12.28 11.56 4.04
C GLY A 284 -12.31 12.36 5.34
N ALA A 285 -12.36 11.71 6.50
CA ALA A 285 -12.17 12.35 7.80
C ALA A 285 -10.71 12.81 7.96
N THR A 286 -10.45 13.78 8.83
CA THR A 286 -9.10 14.00 9.36
C THR A 286 -8.74 12.92 10.37
N LEU A 287 -7.45 12.76 10.69
CA LEU A 287 -6.97 11.88 11.77
C LEU A 287 -7.78 12.08 13.06
N THR A 288 -7.98 13.33 13.45
CA THR A 288 -8.64 13.69 14.72
C THR A 288 -10.15 13.41 14.72
N GLN A 289 -10.81 13.61 13.57
CA GLN A 289 -12.19 13.17 13.37
C GLN A 289 -12.31 11.65 13.43
N ALA A 290 -11.37 10.93 12.81
CA ALA A 290 -11.37 9.48 12.78
C ALA A 290 -11.11 8.84 14.15
N LEU A 291 -10.16 9.39 14.89
CA LEU A 291 -9.94 9.04 16.29
C LEU A 291 -11.22 9.26 17.10
N GLY A 292 -11.85 10.42 16.97
CA GLY A 292 -13.09 10.72 17.68
C GLY A 292 -14.27 9.79 17.37
N HIS A 293 -14.32 9.24 16.15
CA HIS A 293 -15.40 8.34 15.71
C HIS A 293 -15.22 6.91 16.25
N PHE A 294 -14.06 6.28 16.06
CA PHE A 294 -13.84 4.89 16.50
C PHE A 294 -13.52 4.77 17.98
N SER A 295 -13.11 5.87 18.59
CA SER A 295 -12.46 5.85 19.88
C SER A 295 -12.77 7.15 20.62
N GLY A 296 -13.51 7.06 21.73
CA GLY A 296 -13.21 7.91 22.89
C GLY A 296 -11.78 7.67 23.45
N GLY A 297 -10.92 7.01 22.68
CA GLY A 297 -9.63 6.46 23.02
C GLY A 297 -8.58 7.55 22.90
N THR A 298 -8.01 7.84 24.05
CA THR A 298 -6.89 8.74 24.21
C THR A 298 -5.67 8.14 23.50
N LEU A 299 -5.05 8.90 22.60
CA LEU A 299 -3.73 8.53 22.09
C LEU A 299 -2.76 8.36 23.26
N THR A 300 -1.94 7.32 23.23
CA THR A 300 -0.92 7.06 24.24
C THR A 300 0.46 7.05 23.59
N GLN A 301 1.53 7.03 24.40
CA GLN A 301 2.88 6.85 23.85
C GLN A 301 3.00 5.60 22.97
N ALA A 302 2.28 4.51 23.32
CA ALA A 302 2.27 3.28 22.56
C ALA A 302 1.64 3.44 21.16
N SER A 303 0.72 4.39 20.99
CA SER A 303 0.08 4.66 19.71
C SER A 303 1.03 5.22 18.65
N VAL A 304 2.14 5.84 19.06
CA VAL A 304 3.09 6.53 18.16
C VAL A 304 4.51 6.00 18.30
N SER A 305 4.77 5.04 19.20
CA SER A 305 6.11 4.51 19.47
C SER A 305 6.73 3.76 18.28
N ARG A 306 5.94 3.47 17.25
CA ARG A 306 6.41 2.80 16.02
C ARG A 306 6.67 3.77 14.86
N LEU A 307 6.34 5.06 15.00
CA LEU A 307 6.69 6.07 14.00
C LEU A 307 8.21 6.15 13.85
N GLN A 308 8.66 6.12 12.61
CA GLN A 308 10.03 6.46 12.27
C GLN A 308 10.20 7.98 12.19
N PRO A 309 11.42 8.51 12.42
CA PRO A 309 11.63 9.96 12.49
C PRO A 309 11.18 10.72 11.23
N HIS A 310 11.30 10.10 10.06
CA HIS A 310 10.91 10.69 8.77
C HIS A 310 9.38 10.67 8.54
N GLU A 311 8.63 9.89 9.31
CA GLU A 311 7.17 9.78 9.25
C GLU A 311 6.49 10.80 10.15
N ILE A 312 7.14 11.20 11.25
CA ILE A 312 6.59 12.16 12.22
C ILE A 312 6.17 13.46 11.52
N SER A 313 6.98 13.97 10.61
CA SER A 313 6.68 15.21 9.85
C SER A 313 5.54 15.06 8.84
N ARG A 314 5.07 13.84 8.58
CA ARG A 314 3.96 13.53 7.66
C ARG A 314 2.62 13.37 8.38
N VAL A 315 2.60 13.44 9.71
CA VAL A 315 1.37 13.27 10.49
C VAL A 315 1.00 14.58 11.17
N ALA A 316 -0.21 15.03 10.91
CA ALA A 316 -0.80 16.21 11.53
C ALA A 316 -2.24 15.95 11.97
N LYS A 317 -2.78 16.80 12.84
CA LYS A 317 -4.20 16.76 13.26
C LYS A 317 -5.18 16.72 12.08
N ALA A 318 -4.82 17.43 11.02
CA ALA A 318 -5.61 17.61 9.80
C ALA A 318 -5.26 16.60 8.70
N SER A 319 -4.32 15.67 8.94
CA SER A 319 -3.95 14.62 7.99
C SER A 319 -5.21 13.89 7.53
N PRO A 320 -5.51 13.87 6.22
CA PRO A 320 -6.74 13.29 5.71
C PRO A 320 -6.64 11.78 5.58
N VAL A 321 -7.68 11.07 5.98
CA VAL A 321 -7.90 9.65 5.68
C VAL A 321 -8.44 9.56 4.25
N LEU A 322 -7.54 9.51 3.27
CA LEU A 322 -7.94 9.44 1.85
C LEU A 322 -8.32 8.03 1.43
N LEU A 323 -7.77 7.02 2.10
CA LEU A 323 -8.01 5.61 1.81
C LEU A 323 -8.39 4.88 3.09
N THR A 324 -9.29 3.91 2.97
CA THR A 324 -9.69 3.00 4.05
C THR A 324 -9.63 1.58 3.52
N VAL A 325 -9.10 0.63 4.29
CA VAL A 325 -8.86 -0.75 3.85
C VAL A 325 -9.17 -1.73 4.96
N ALA A 326 -9.78 -2.85 4.59
CA ALA A 326 -9.97 -3.99 5.46
C ALA A 326 -8.74 -4.91 5.46
N GLY A 327 -8.56 -5.69 6.53
CA GLY A 327 -7.71 -6.88 6.46
C GLY A 327 -8.32 -7.95 5.53
N SER A 328 -7.57 -9.00 5.24
CA SER A 328 -8.06 -10.13 4.45
C SER A 328 -8.01 -11.43 5.23
N PHE A 329 -8.98 -12.29 4.97
CA PHE A 329 -9.06 -13.68 5.44
C PHE A 329 -9.13 -14.60 4.22
N GLY A 330 -8.14 -15.47 4.07
CA GLY A 330 -7.94 -16.31 2.91
C GLY A 330 -6.73 -15.84 2.12
N ASP A 331 -6.91 -15.65 0.83
CA ASP A 331 -5.83 -15.35 -0.09
C ASP A 331 -5.23 -13.94 0.18
N PRO A 332 -3.90 -13.76 0.24
CA PRO A 332 -3.30 -12.44 0.49
C PRO A 332 -3.06 -11.62 -0.79
N GLY A 333 -3.42 -12.11 -1.98
CA GLY A 333 -3.15 -11.43 -3.26
C GLY A 333 -1.69 -11.45 -3.72
N ILE A 334 -0.75 -11.90 -2.89
CA ILE A 334 0.69 -11.90 -3.20
C ILE A 334 1.09 -13.17 -3.97
N ASN A 335 1.90 -13.03 -5.02
CA ASN A 335 2.21 -14.13 -5.95
C ASN A 335 3.41 -15.01 -5.56
N SER A 336 4.32 -14.53 -4.71
CA SER A 336 5.49 -15.28 -4.24
C SER A 336 5.42 -15.44 -2.72
N PRO A 337 5.94 -16.54 -2.13
CA PRO A 337 6.03 -16.68 -0.68
C PRO A 337 7.22 -15.91 -0.07
N GLY A 338 8.09 -15.27 -0.87
CA GLY A 338 9.31 -14.62 -0.38
C GLY A 338 9.08 -13.50 0.65
N TRP A 339 7.92 -12.84 0.62
CA TRP A 339 7.57 -11.80 1.62
C TRP A 339 7.39 -12.36 3.04
N LEU A 340 7.15 -13.68 3.20
CA LEU A 340 7.01 -14.33 4.51
C LEU A 340 8.33 -14.32 5.32
N PHE A 341 9.45 -14.00 4.68
CA PHE A 341 10.74 -13.87 5.35
C PHE A 341 11.00 -12.46 5.91
N ASP A 342 10.12 -11.51 5.62
CA ASP A 342 10.17 -10.14 6.15
C ASP A 342 9.15 -9.90 7.29
N LEU A 343 8.48 -10.96 7.78
CA LEU A 343 7.44 -10.90 8.82
C LEU A 343 7.91 -10.27 10.14
N ASP A 344 6.95 -9.70 10.90
CA ASP A 344 7.21 -9.29 12.29
C ASP A 344 7.46 -10.50 13.20
N LYS A 345 7.99 -10.24 14.40
CA LYS A 345 8.40 -11.29 15.35
C LYS A 345 7.27 -12.28 15.63
N ASP A 346 6.06 -11.79 15.89
CA ASP A 346 4.93 -12.62 16.29
C ASP A 346 4.43 -13.47 15.11
N SER A 347 4.37 -12.89 13.91
CA SER A 347 3.98 -13.62 12.69
C SER A 347 5.04 -14.62 12.27
N TRP A 348 6.33 -14.30 12.45
CA TRP A 348 7.45 -15.20 12.20
C TRP A 348 7.38 -16.43 13.12
N GLN A 349 7.12 -16.24 14.43
CA GLN A 349 6.96 -17.35 15.36
C GLN A 349 5.83 -18.31 14.95
N ARG A 350 4.71 -17.78 14.44
CA ARG A 350 3.62 -18.59 13.89
C ARG A 350 4.00 -19.27 12.58
N PHE A 351 4.79 -18.60 11.73
CA PHE A 351 5.23 -19.12 10.44
C PHE A 351 6.12 -20.35 10.60
N ILE A 352 7.02 -20.34 11.58
CA ILE A 352 8.04 -21.38 11.79
C ILE A 352 7.72 -22.34 12.95
N ALA A 353 6.46 -22.41 13.41
CA ALA A 353 6.08 -23.15 14.62
C ALA A 353 6.52 -24.63 14.64
N SER A 354 6.47 -25.30 13.50
CA SER A 354 7.05 -26.63 13.25
C SER A 354 7.48 -26.74 11.79
N GLU A 355 8.29 -27.74 11.44
CA GLU A 355 8.67 -27.98 10.05
C GLU A 355 7.45 -28.28 9.16
N ALA A 356 6.49 -29.06 9.67
CA ALA A 356 5.25 -29.37 8.96
C ALA A 356 4.40 -28.10 8.72
N ASP A 357 4.24 -27.27 9.74
CA ASP A 357 3.52 -26.00 9.61
C ASP A 357 4.24 -25.05 8.65
N TYR A 358 5.56 -24.97 8.73
CA TYR A 358 6.38 -24.15 7.84
C TYR A 358 6.20 -24.53 6.36
N LEU A 359 6.28 -25.82 6.03
CA LEU A 359 6.11 -26.32 4.66
C LEU A 359 4.70 -26.06 4.13
N HIS A 360 3.69 -26.21 4.99
CA HIS A 360 2.30 -25.88 4.66
C HIS A 360 2.13 -24.37 4.43
N ASN A 361 2.57 -23.54 5.38
CA ASN A 361 2.41 -22.09 5.38
C ASN A 361 3.17 -21.42 4.22
N SER A 362 4.29 -21.99 3.79
CA SER A 362 5.06 -21.49 2.65
C SER A 362 4.47 -21.87 1.28
N SER A 363 3.40 -22.68 1.26
CA SER A 363 2.72 -23.15 0.04
C SER A 363 1.23 -22.75 0.00
N SER A 364 0.58 -22.67 1.16
CA SER A 364 -0.83 -22.33 1.32
C SER A 364 -1.07 -20.82 1.34
N ARG A 365 -2.11 -20.37 0.66
CA ARG A 365 -2.59 -18.97 0.69
C ARG A 365 -3.82 -18.83 1.59
N THR A 366 -3.92 -19.60 2.68
CA THR A 366 -5.05 -19.54 3.62
C THR A 366 -4.61 -18.92 4.94
N LEU A 367 -4.73 -17.60 5.05
CA LEU A 367 -4.23 -16.85 6.20
C LEU A 367 -5.11 -15.64 6.52
N TRP A 368 -4.95 -15.08 7.72
CA TRP A 368 -5.40 -13.73 8.03
C TRP A 368 -4.22 -12.78 7.82
N TRP A 369 -4.47 -11.65 7.17
CA TRP A 369 -3.50 -10.59 6.95
C TRP A 369 -4.11 -9.23 7.27
N GLY A 370 -3.65 -8.59 8.34
CA GLY A 370 -4.26 -7.34 8.81
C GLY A 370 -3.61 -6.78 10.08
N HIS A 371 -4.29 -5.85 10.74
CA HIS A 371 -3.84 -5.27 12.01
C HIS A 371 -4.71 -5.74 13.18
N PRO A 372 -4.13 -5.91 14.38
CA PRO A 372 -4.87 -6.27 15.59
C PRO A 372 -5.78 -5.13 16.09
N GLY A 373 -5.37 -3.89 15.92
CA GLY A 373 -6.12 -2.68 16.32
C GLY A 373 -6.35 -1.76 15.13
N LEU A 374 -6.93 -0.59 15.41
CA LEU A 374 -7.10 0.46 14.41
C LEU A 374 -5.73 1.02 14.03
N HIS A 375 -5.40 1.03 12.74
CA HIS A 375 -4.07 1.42 12.27
C HIS A 375 -4.16 2.57 11.25
N PHE A 376 -3.46 3.67 11.53
CA PHE A 376 -3.30 4.79 10.61
C PHE A 376 -1.93 4.72 9.96
N ALA A 377 -1.87 4.19 8.74
CA ALA A 377 -0.62 4.03 8.04
C ALA A 377 -0.12 5.34 7.43
N THR A 378 1.15 5.68 7.70
CA THR A 378 1.85 6.92 7.30
C THR A 378 2.62 6.81 5.99
N SER A 379 2.94 5.59 5.59
CA SER A 379 3.51 5.27 4.28
C SER A 379 3.21 3.82 3.99
N LYS A 380 2.66 3.55 2.80
CA LYS A 380 2.44 2.18 2.37
C LYS A 380 2.40 2.08 0.86
N GLY A 381 3.05 1.06 0.31
CA GLY A 381 2.64 0.49 -0.96
C GLY A 381 1.25 -0.09 -0.75
N LEU A 382 0.22 0.63 -1.20
CA LEU A 382 -1.16 0.20 -1.06
C LEU A 382 -1.30 -1.20 -1.68
N MET A 383 -1.87 -2.13 -0.92
CA MET A 383 -2.14 -3.48 -1.41
C MET A 383 -3.59 -3.85 -1.11
N THR A 384 -4.37 -4.02 -2.17
CA THR A 384 -5.81 -4.22 -2.10
C THR A 384 -6.18 -5.61 -2.59
N THR A 385 -6.96 -6.33 -1.78
CA THR A 385 -7.38 -7.71 -2.07
C THR A 385 -8.83 -8.00 -1.73
N THR A 386 -9.55 -7.02 -1.18
CA THR A 386 -10.93 -7.18 -0.75
C THR A 386 -11.73 -5.92 -1.03
N ALA A 387 -11.80 -5.01 -0.06
CA ALA A 387 -12.52 -3.76 -0.13
C ALA A 387 -11.60 -2.58 0.22
N MET A 388 -11.76 -1.49 -0.52
CA MET A 388 -11.09 -0.24 -0.25
C MET A 388 -12.02 0.94 -0.47
N GLY A 389 -12.11 1.85 0.50
CA GLY A 389 -12.76 3.15 0.33
C GLY A 389 -11.78 4.20 -0.20
N LEU A 390 -12.22 5.02 -1.15
CA LEU A 390 -11.44 6.08 -1.78
C LEU A 390 -12.15 7.45 -1.69
N ASP A 391 -11.48 8.45 -1.10
CA ASP A 391 -12.00 9.83 -1.07
C ASP A 391 -11.63 10.58 -2.35
N ASN A 392 -12.36 10.26 -3.42
CA ASN A 392 -12.20 10.87 -4.74
C ASN A 392 -12.92 12.23 -4.87
N ARG A 393 -13.27 12.88 -3.75
CA ARG A 393 -13.59 14.32 -3.72
C ARG A 393 -12.35 15.17 -3.95
N ARG A 394 -11.19 14.65 -3.53
CA ARG A 394 -9.88 15.18 -3.89
C ARG A 394 -9.40 14.52 -5.17
N LEU A 395 -8.55 15.21 -5.93
CA LEU A 395 -7.95 14.66 -7.14
C LEU A 395 -7.02 13.51 -6.76
N LEU A 396 -7.45 12.27 -7.01
CA LEU A 396 -6.62 11.06 -6.90
C LEU A 396 -5.95 10.79 -8.26
N PRO A 397 -4.72 10.24 -8.31
CA PRO A 397 -4.04 9.95 -9.57
C PRO A 397 -4.69 8.76 -10.30
N PRO A 398 -4.52 8.62 -11.63
CA PRO A 398 -4.85 7.39 -12.32
C PRO A 398 -3.83 6.30 -11.94
N THR A 399 -4.03 5.08 -12.42
CA THR A 399 -2.99 4.05 -12.46
C THR A 399 -2.76 3.60 -13.90
N ALA A 400 -1.70 2.81 -14.12
CA ALA A 400 -1.47 2.20 -15.43
C ALA A 400 -2.57 1.16 -15.71
N PRO A 401 -3.11 1.10 -16.94
CA PRO A 401 -4.25 0.24 -17.28
C PRO A 401 -3.95 -1.26 -17.16
N GLU A 402 -2.68 -1.65 -17.32
CA GLU A 402 -2.26 -3.05 -17.41
C GLU A 402 -1.11 -3.37 -16.46
N PHE A 403 -0.86 -4.67 -16.30
CA PHE A 403 0.08 -5.31 -15.38
C PHE A 403 -0.45 -5.39 -13.94
N GLY A 404 0.13 -6.30 -13.15
CA GLY A 404 -0.07 -6.31 -11.69
C GLY A 404 0.68 -5.18 -10.98
N ASN A 405 0.36 -4.94 -9.71
CA ASN A 405 0.85 -3.85 -8.86
C ASN A 405 0.29 -2.45 -9.24
N GLU A 406 -0.88 -2.41 -9.88
CA GLU A 406 -1.59 -1.16 -10.18
C GLU A 406 -2.01 -0.41 -8.91
N ASP A 407 -2.32 -1.16 -7.84
CA ASP A 407 -2.66 -0.64 -6.52
C ASP A 407 -1.44 -0.02 -5.81
N ALA A 408 -0.27 -0.67 -5.89
CA ALA A 408 0.97 -0.15 -5.34
C ALA A 408 1.39 1.17 -6.03
N LEU A 409 1.30 1.23 -7.36
CA LEU A 409 1.53 2.46 -8.12
C LEU A 409 0.53 3.56 -7.75
N PHE A 410 -0.76 3.23 -7.66
CA PHE A 410 -1.77 4.18 -7.23
C PHE A 410 -1.50 4.71 -5.82
N GLY A 411 -1.15 3.83 -4.87
CA GLY A 411 -0.81 4.22 -3.50
C GLY A 411 0.40 5.15 -3.43
N ALA A 412 1.48 4.79 -4.13
CA ALA A 412 2.69 5.60 -4.21
C ALA A 412 2.43 6.97 -4.85
N ALA A 413 1.69 7.01 -5.96
CA ALA A 413 1.31 8.27 -6.60
C ALA A 413 0.39 9.11 -5.69
N THR A 414 -0.56 8.49 -4.99
CA THR A 414 -1.44 9.21 -4.05
C THR A 414 -0.64 9.81 -2.91
N GLN A 415 0.31 9.08 -2.34
CA GLN A 415 1.22 9.59 -1.32
C GLN A 415 2.14 10.69 -1.86
N TYR A 416 2.58 10.61 -3.12
CA TYR A 416 3.33 11.69 -3.77
C TYR A 416 2.50 12.97 -3.81
N LEU A 417 1.22 12.87 -4.15
CA LEU A 417 0.28 13.99 -4.27
C LEU A 417 -0.13 14.58 -2.91
N TYR A 418 -0.23 13.73 -1.88
CA TYR A 418 -0.65 14.10 -0.53
C TYR A 418 0.34 13.53 0.51
N PRO A 419 1.48 14.20 0.77
CA PRO A 419 2.51 13.66 1.65
C PRO A 419 2.05 13.40 3.10
N ASP A 420 0.97 14.08 3.51
CA ASP A 420 0.36 14.00 4.83
C ASP A 420 -0.90 13.11 4.89
N MET A 421 -1.23 12.40 3.81
CA MET A 421 -2.37 11.49 3.80
C MET A 421 -2.16 10.29 4.72
N LEU A 422 -3.27 9.74 5.20
CA LEU A 422 -3.30 8.49 5.95
C LEU A 422 -4.14 7.45 5.23
N VAL A 423 -3.71 6.20 5.34
CA VAL A 423 -4.55 5.03 5.04
C VAL A 423 -5.05 4.48 6.38
N LEU A 424 -6.37 4.40 6.55
CA LEU A 424 -6.94 3.74 7.71
C LEU A 424 -7.15 2.26 7.45
N GLU A 425 -6.47 1.43 8.24
CA GLU A 425 -6.61 -0.03 8.25
C GLU A 425 -7.45 -0.46 9.45
N PHE A 426 -8.54 -1.16 9.16
CA PHE A 426 -9.47 -1.61 10.19
C PHE A 426 -8.94 -2.81 10.99
N SER A 427 -9.46 -2.99 12.21
CA SER A 427 -9.19 -4.15 13.09
C SER A 427 -10.04 -5.38 12.76
N TRP A 428 -10.64 -5.40 11.57
CA TRP A 428 -11.39 -6.51 10.99
C TRP A 428 -10.97 -6.71 9.54
N GLY A 429 -11.35 -7.85 8.98
CA GLY A 429 -11.06 -8.18 7.59
C GLY A 429 -12.24 -8.85 6.90
N LEU A 430 -12.15 -8.94 5.58
CA LEU A 430 -13.13 -9.61 4.73
C LEU A 430 -12.57 -10.92 4.21
N LEU A 431 -13.47 -11.84 3.85
CA LEU A 431 -13.07 -13.06 3.16
C LEU A 431 -12.62 -12.72 1.74
N HIS A 432 -11.47 -13.26 1.33
CA HIS A 432 -10.93 -13.22 -0.03
C HIS A 432 -10.68 -14.65 -0.49
N LEU A 433 -11.54 -15.14 -1.38
CA LEU A 433 -11.72 -16.56 -1.67
C LEU A 433 -11.73 -16.80 -3.18
N PRO A 434 -10.56 -16.67 -3.85
CA PRO A 434 -10.45 -16.97 -5.27
C PRO A 434 -10.76 -18.44 -5.54
N GLU A 435 -11.40 -18.70 -6.68
CA GLU A 435 -11.75 -20.04 -7.13
C GLU A 435 -11.15 -20.29 -8.53
N PRO A 436 -10.39 -21.39 -8.73
CA PRO A 436 -9.94 -22.34 -7.70
C PRO A 436 -8.97 -21.71 -6.67
N PRO A 437 -8.83 -22.31 -5.47
CA PRO A 437 -7.87 -21.83 -4.47
C PRO A 437 -6.46 -21.79 -5.04
N ARG A 438 -5.77 -20.66 -4.82
CA ARG A 438 -4.40 -20.45 -5.29
C ARG A 438 -3.40 -21.02 -4.30
N ARG A 439 -2.22 -21.41 -4.78
CA ARG A 439 -1.07 -21.84 -3.98
C ARG A 439 0.17 -21.10 -4.40
N TRP A 440 1.13 -20.98 -3.49
CA TRP A 440 2.46 -20.52 -3.82
C TRP A 440 3.29 -21.66 -4.38
N ASP A 441 4.06 -21.33 -5.41
CA ASP A 441 5.17 -22.14 -5.90
C ASP A 441 6.41 -21.82 -5.06
N ARG A 442 6.93 -22.78 -4.30
CA ARG A 442 8.12 -22.59 -3.47
C ARG A 442 9.40 -22.49 -4.30
N ASP A 443 9.39 -22.93 -5.57
CA ASP A 443 10.52 -22.73 -6.47
C ASP A 443 10.67 -21.24 -6.86
N ALA A 444 9.68 -20.40 -6.55
CA ALA A 444 9.80 -18.95 -6.64
C ALA A 444 10.85 -18.37 -5.67
N LEU A 445 11.25 -19.10 -4.62
CA LEU A 445 12.31 -18.67 -3.69
C LEU A 445 13.70 -18.66 -4.34
N ASP A 446 13.91 -19.46 -5.39
CA ASP A 446 15.15 -19.49 -6.15
C ASP A 446 15.19 -18.43 -7.26
N ARG A 447 14.19 -17.55 -7.33
CA ARG A 447 14.11 -16.49 -8.34
C ARG A 447 14.51 -15.16 -7.72
N ALA A 448 15.49 -14.50 -8.35
CA ALA A 448 15.89 -13.16 -7.94
C ALA A 448 14.71 -12.18 -8.01
N ALA A 449 14.73 -11.17 -7.14
CA ALA A 449 13.80 -10.06 -7.22
C ALA A 449 13.97 -9.36 -8.58
N ARG A 450 12.87 -9.23 -9.31
CA ARG A 450 12.78 -8.51 -10.58
C ARG A 450 11.72 -7.42 -10.45
N PRO A 451 12.01 -6.18 -10.88
CA PRO A 451 11.03 -5.12 -10.83
C PRO A 451 9.89 -5.46 -11.77
N ASN A 452 8.67 -5.41 -11.24
CA ASN A 452 7.51 -5.13 -12.06
C ASN A 452 7.59 -3.65 -12.47
N VAL A 453 7.21 -3.32 -13.71
CA VAL A 453 7.29 -1.95 -14.23
C VAL A 453 6.52 -0.95 -13.37
N LEU A 454 5.33 -1.30 -12.88
CA LEU A 454 4.54 -0.44 -11.99
C LEU A 454 5.17 -0.31 -10.61
N GLY A 455 5.81 -1.37 -10.11
CA GLY A 455 6.66 -1.32 -8.91
C GLY A 455 7.84 -0.36 -9.08
N TYR A 456 8.51 -0.36 -10.23
CA TYR A 456 9.57 0.59 -10.54
C TYR A 456 9.07 2.04 -10.55
N LEU A 457 7.93 2.30 -11.20
CA LEU A 457 7.30 3.63 -11.17
C LEU A 457 6.93 4.05 -9.74
N ALA A 458 6.35 3.14 -8.94
CA ALA A 458 6.01 3.40 -7.54
C ALA A 458 7.26 3.77 -6.71
N ASP A 459 8.35 3.04 -6.88
CA ASP A 459 9.62 3.30 -6.20
C ASP A 459 10.23 4.64 -6.61
N LEU A 460 10.13 5.02 -7.89
CA LEU A 460 10.55 6.34 -8.38
C LEU A 460 9.73 7.46 -7.71
N ALA A 461 8.41 7.32 -7.65
CA ALA A 461 7.55 8.28 -6.98
C ALA A 461 7.94 8.44 -5.50
N LEU A 462 8.02 7.34 -4.75
CA LEU A 462 8.34 7.39 -3.31
C LEU A 462 9.74 7.95 -3.05
N ARG A 463 10.72 7.63 -3.90
CA ARG A 463 12.09 8.14 -3.82
C ARG A 463 12.17 9.64 -4.10
N ASP A 464 11.39 10.13 -5.07
CA ASP A 464 11.40 11.54 -5.47
C ASP A 464 10.48 12.42 -4.61
N ALA A 465 9.47 11.86 -3.95
CA ALA A 465 8.48 12.61 -3.17
C ALA A 465 9.09 13.66 -2.20
N PRO A 466 10.20 13.40 -1.47
CA PRO A 466 10.83 14.41 -0.61
C PRO A 466 11.46 15.59 -1.35
N ARG A 467 11.74 15.46 -2.66
CA ARG A 467 12.31 16.51 -3.53
C ARG A 467 11.23 17.38 -4.16
N CYS A 468 9.97 16.93 -4.16
CA CYS A 468 8.85 17.69 -4.70
C CYS A 468 8.44 18.84 -3.77
N LEU A 469 8.80 20.07 -4.17
CA LEU A 469 8.51 21.29 -3.42
C LEU A 469 7.11 21.88 -3.71
N ALA A 470 6.40 21.36 -4.71
CA ALA A 470 5.10 21.89 -5.09
C ALA A 470 4.07 21.69 -3.95
N GLY A 471 3.39 22.77 -3.57
CA GLY A 471 2.36 22.74 -2.52
C GLY A 471 0.95 22.38 -3.01
N HIS A 472 0.69 22.51 -4.31
CA HIS A 472 -0.62 22.22 -4.92
C HIS A 472 -0.64 20.85 -5.60
N THR A 473 -1.70 20.07 -5.38
CA THR A 473 -1.85 18.69 -5.88
C THR A 473 -1.65 18.57 -7.39
N ALA A 474 -2.30 19.42 -8.20
CA ALA A 474 -2.16 19.36 -9.67
C ALA A 474 -0.72 19.61 -10.12
N GLN A 475 -0.01 20.53 -9.44
CA GLN A 475 1.40 20.79 -9.72
C GLN A 475 2.30 19.62 -9.29
N ARG A 476 2.01 18.98 -8.15
CA ARG A 476 2.74 17.76 -7.72
C ARG A 476 2.55 16.64 -8.75
N LEU A 477 1.33 16.43 -9.23
CA LEU A 477 1.04 15.45 -10.29
C LEU A 477 1.80 15.76 -11.58
N HIS A 478 1.88 17.04 -11.98
CA HIS A 478 2.70 17.47 -13.12
C HIS A 478 4.20 17.23 -12.89
N THR A 479 4.73 17.53 -11.70
CA THR A 479 6.14 17.22 -11.36
C THR A 479 6.43 15.72 -11.45
N LEU A 480 5.51 14.86 -10.99
CA LEU A 480 5.63 13.42 -11.14
C LEU A 480 5.58 12.98 -12.61
N ALA A 481 4.73 13.62 -13.41
CA ALA A 481 4.67 13.40 -14.85
C ALA A 481 6.01 13.74 -15.53
N THR A 482 6.59 14.90 -15.21
CA THR A 482 7.91 15.33 -15.71
C THR A 482 8.99 14.33 -15.33
N LEU A 483 9.02 13.85 -14.09
CA LEU A 483 9.98 12.83 -13.65
C LEU A 483 9.95 11.59 -14.56
N TYR A 484 8.77 11.05 -14.86
CA TYR A 484 8.66 9.87 -15.71
C TYR A 484 9.02 10.15 -17.17
N LEU A 485 8.61 11.30 -17.71
CA LEU A 485 8.91 11.70 -19.07
C LEU A 485 10.41 11.96 -19.27
N ASP A 486 11.08 12.61 -18.32
CA ASP A 486 12.51 12.88 -18.37
C ASP A 486 13.32 11.56 -18.39
N ILE A 487 12.91 10.58 -17.59
CA ILE A 487 13.53 9.24 -17.60
C ILE A 487 13.24 8.52 -18.92
N ALA A 488 12.04 8.65 -19.48
CA ALA A 488 11.67 8.03 -20.75
C ALA A 488 12.42 8.65 -21.95
N ASP A 489 12.76 9.94 -21.89
CA ASP A 489 13.46 10.69 -22.94
C ASP A 489 15.00 10.54 -22.86
N ALA A 490 15.53 10.10 -21.72
CA ALA A 490 16.97 9.85 -21.55
C ALA A 490 17.56 8.97 -22.66
N ASP A 491 18.81 9.19 -23.04
CA ASP A 491 19.46 8.35 -24.06
C ASP A 491 19.51 6.87 -23.65
N GLU A 492 19.68 5.97 -24.62
CA GLU A 492 19.57 4.52 -24.38
C GLU A 492 20.56 4.02 -23.31
N SER A 493 21.77 4.58 -23.27
CA SER A 493 22.80 4.16 -22.32
C SER A 493 22.49 4.61 -20.90
N THR A 494 22.05 5.85 -20.73
CA THR A 494 21.62 6.42 -19.44
C THR A 494 20.43 5.65 -18.88
N PHE A 495 19.42 5.38 -19.71
CA PHE A 495 18.22 4.68 -19.29
C PHE A 495 18.50 3.23 -18.85
N LYS A 496 19.30 2.48 -19.63
CA LYS A 496 19.69 1.10 -19.27
C LYS A 496 20.48 1.07 -17.96
N THR A 497 21.38 2.03 -17.78
CA THR A 497 22.18 2.15 -16.54
C THR A 497 21.27 2.42 -15.34
N ALA A 498 20.36 3.39 -15.43
CA ALA A 498 19.41 3.71 -14.35
C ALA A 498 18.52 2.51 -13.98
N LEU A 499 18.01 1.77 -14.97
CA LEU A 499 17.22 0.57 -14.74
C LEU A 499 18.05 -0.55 -14.07
N GLN A 500 19.31 -0.72 -14.48
CA GLN A 500 20.23 -1.68 -13.88
C GLN A 500 20.58 -1.32 -12.43
N GLU A 501 20.88 -0.06 -12.15
CA GLU A 501 21.15 0.43 -10.80
C GLU A 501 19.95 0.23 -9.87
N HIS A 502 18.73 0.50 -10.35
CA HIS A 502 17.51 0.24 -9.60
C HIS A 502 17.37 -1.25 -9.25
N ARG A 503 17.57 -2.15 -10.23
CA ARG A 503 17.53 -3.62 -10.02
C ARG A 503 18.56 -4.07 -8.98
N LEU A 504 19.79 -3.58 -9.09
CA LEU A 504 20.87 -3.90 -8.14
C LEU A 504 20.54 -3.39 -6.73
N SER A 505 20.02 -2.17 -6.62
CA SER A 505 19.58 -1.59 -5.35
C SER A 505 18.53 -2.46 -4.67
N MET A 506 17.49 -2.88 -5.41
CA MET A 506 16.44 -3.74 -4.85
C MET A 506 16.97 -5.10 -4.36
N ARG A 507 17.84 -5.75 -5.14
CA ARG A 507 18.42 -7.05 -4.76
C ARG A 507 19.33 -6.91 -3.54
N ALA A 508 20.16 -5.87 -3.52
CA ALA A 508 20.99 -5.54 -2.37
C ALA A 508 20.15 -5.30 -1.12
N ASP A 509 19.01 -4.61 -1.25
CA ASP A 509 18.07 -4.41 -0.15
C ASP A 509 17.44 -5.71 0.35
N VAL A 510 17.03 -6.63 -0.55
CA VAL A 510 16.55 -7.96 -0.15
C VAL A 510 17.63 -8.72 0.62
N ILE A 511 18.84 -8.80 0.07
CA ILE A 511 19.97 -9.51 0.70
C ILE A 511 20.28 -8.91 2.08
N ARG A 512 20.35 -7.59 2.19
CA ARG A 512 20.62 -6.87 3.43
C ARG A 512 19.54 -7.15 4.48
N ARG A 513 18.26 -7.06 4.11
CA ARG A 513 17.15 -7.35 5.03
C ARG A 513 17.20 -8.78 5.54
N LEU A 514 17.41 -9.75 4.67
CA LEU A 514 17.45 -11.17 5.06
C LEU A 514 18.68 -11.52 5.91
N HIS A 515 19.83 -10.88 5.68
CA HIS A 515 20.98 -11.01 6.59
C HIS A 515 20.67 -10.46 7.99
N ASN A 516 19.99 -9.31 8.08
CA ASN A 516 19.56 -8.77 9.37
C ASN A 516 18.60 -9.74 10.08
N ARG A 517 17.69 -10.39 9.35
CA ARG A 517 16.79 -11.42 9.91
C ARG A 517 17.54 -12.62 10.48
N LEU A 518 18.60 -13.09 9.81
CA LEU A 518 19.46 -14.15 10.36
C LEU A 518 20.13 -13.72 11.68
N GLN A 519 20.57 -12.47 11.78
CA GLN A 519 21.18 -11.95 13.00
C GLN A 519 20.18 -11.76 14.14
N GLU A 520 18.93 -11.39 13.82
CA GLU A 520 17.84 -11.24 14.79
C GLU A 520 17.36 -12.60 15.36
N HIS A 521 17.62 -13.69 14.64
CA HIS A 521 17.14 -15.03 14.98
C HIS A 521 18.28 -16.07 14.93
N PRO A 522 19.25 -16.01 15.87
CA PRO A 522 20.40 -16.94 15.87
C PRO A 522 20.00 -18.40 16.09
N ASP A 523 18.88 -18.64 16.78
CA ASP A 523 18.34 -19.98 17.07
C ASP A 523 17.25 -20.40 16.06
N ALA A 524 17.21 -19.79 14.88
CA ALA A 524 16.24 -20.14 13.85
C ALA A 524 16.43 -21.59 13.37
N PRO A 525 15.35 -22.31 13.01
CA PRO A 525 15.43 -23.69 12.56
C PRO A 525 16.06 -23.82 11.16
N ASP A 526 16.79 -24.93 10.94
CA ASP A 526 17.54 -25.20 9.71
C ASP A 526 16.69 -25.13 8.44
N TYR A 527 15.43 -25.60 8.48
CA TYR A 527 14.53 -25.57 7.32
C TYR A 527 14.24 -24.15 6.84
N TRP A 528 14.14 -23.19 7.76
CA TRP A 528 13.90 -21.78 7.44
C TRP A 528 15.19 -21.10 6.98
N ILE A 529 16.31 -21.38 7.66
CA ILE A 529 17.64 -20.86 7.28
C ILE A 529 17.98 -21.27 5.85
N LYS A 530 17.74 -22.54 5.48
CA LYS A 530 18.02 -23.06 4.13
C LYS A 530 17.25 -22.29 3.05
N ASP A 531 15.97 -22.02 3.27
CA ASP A 531 15.17 -21.26 2.29
C ASP A 531 15.52 -19.78 2.26
N LEU A 532 15.86 -19.18 3.40
CA LEU A 532 16.38 -17.82 3.43
C LEU A 532 17.69 -17.72 2.64
N GLN A 533 18.59 -18.70 2.79
CA GLN A 533 19.83 -18.80 2.00
C GLN A 533 19.57 -18.98 0.50
N ARG A 534 18.52 -19.72 0.11
CA ARG A 534 18.10 -19.81 -1.31
C ARG A 534 17.75 -18.43 -1.87
N ILE A 535 16.96 -17.63 -1.14
CA ILE A 535 16.59 -16.27 -1.56
C ILE A 535 17.83 -15.37 -1.64
N ILE A 536 18.71 -15.40 -0.63
CA ILE A 536 19.95 -14.62 -0.64
C ILE A 536 20.81 -15.00 -1.85
N THR A 537 21.00 -16.30 -2.09
CA THR A 537 21.81 -16.81 -3.19
C THR A 537 21.23 -16.38 -4.52
N ALA A 538 19.93 -16.58 -4.75
CA ALA A 538 19.25 -16.20 -5.98
C ALA A 538 19.43 -14.71 -6.31
N ASN A 539 19.32 -13.84 -5.30
CA ASN A 539 19.51 -12.40 -5.48
C ASN A 539 20.98 -12.00 -5.64
N GLY A 540 21.92 -12.76 -5.07
CA GLY A 540 23.36 -12.48 -5.12
C GLY A 540 24.06 -12.99 -6.38
N THR A 541 23.56 -14.06 -7.00
CA THR A 541 24.20 -14.68 -8.17
C THR A 541 23.54 -14.33 -9.51
N SER A 542 22.39 -13.65 -9.50
CA SER A 542 21.70 -13.30 -10.74
C SER A 542 22.46 -12.24 -11.57
N THR A 543 22.52 -12.47 -12.87
CA THR A 543 23.23 -11.66 -13.85
C THR A 543 22.30 -10.64 -14.54
N PRO A 544 22.83 -9.54 -15.11
CA PRO A 544 22.03 -8.59 -15.87
C PRO A 544 21.29 -9.20 -17.08
N SER A 545 21.82 -10.28 -17.66
CA SER A 545 21.16 -11.02 -18.75
C SER A 545 19.90 -11.75 -18.30
N ASP A 546 19.76 -12.08 -17.02
CA ASP A 546 18.53 -12.67 -16.47
C ASP A 546 17.37 -11.67 -16.48
N ASP A 547 17.64 -10.38 -16.72
CA ASP A 547 16.66 -9.30 -16.68
C ASP A 547 16.33 -8.71 -18.06
N VAL A 548 16.72 -9.40 -19.14
CA VAL A 548 16.46 -8.99 -20.51
C VAL A 548 15.41 -9.90 -21.15
N ASN A 549 14.31 -9.26 -21.54
CA ASN A 549 13.16 -9.79 -22.27
C ASN A 549 12.30 -10.86 -21.56
N PRO A 550 10.99 -10.61 -21.39
CA PRO A 550 10.09 -11.64 -20.93
C PRO A 550 10.05 -12.79 -21.94
N SER A 551 10.26 -14.00 -21.45
CA SER A 551 10.29 -15.22 -22.25
C SER A 551 8.88 -15.78 -22.51
N ASN A 552 7.88 -15.32 -21.74
CA ASN A 552 6.52 -15.83 -21.78
C ASN A 552 5.45 -14.80 -21.34
N GLN A 553 4.18 -15.13 -21.63
CA GLN A 553 3.02 -14.27 -21.36
C GLN A 553 2.78 -14.01 -19.86
N ALA A 554 3.19 -14.93 -18.98
CA ALA A 554 3.04 -14.75 -17.53
C ALA A 554 4.01 -13.67 -17.00
N GLU A 555 5.23 -13.59 -17.54
CA GLU A 555 6.19 -12.53 -17.22
C GLU A 555 5.72 -11.16 -17.72
N LEU A 556 5.19 -11.09 -18.94
CA LEU A 556 4.55 -9.88 -19.47
C LEU A 556 3.38 -9.42 -18.60
N SER A 557 2.47 -10.34 -18.24
CA SER A 557 1.31 -10.03 -17.39
C SER A 557 1.73 -9.60 -15.97
N ALA A 558 2.86 -10.13 -15.48
CA ALA A 558 3.47 -9.71 -14.22
C ALA A 558 4.24 -8.38 -14.34
N GLY A 559 4.15 -7.67 -15.47
CA GLY A 559 4.80 -6.39 -15.72
C GLY A 559 6.32 -6.47 -15.79
N ARG A 560 6.90 -7.65 -16.06
CA ARG A 560 8.35 -7.80 -16.24
C ARG A 560 8.72 -7.45 -17.67
N LEU A 561 9.04 -6.17 -17.87
CA LEU A 561 9.35 -5.65 -19.20
C LEU A 561 10.86 -5.50 -19.42
N GLY A 562 11.26 -5.57 -20.68
CA GLY A 562 12.57 -5.08 -21.12
C GLY A 562 12.66 -3.55 -21.07
N SER A 563 13.81 -3.01 -21.47
CA SER A 563 14.05 -1.56 -21.46
C SER A 563 13.05 -0.79 -22.33
N GLU A 564 12.74 -1.29 -23.53
CA GLU A 564 11.80 -0.62 -24.45
C GLU A 564 10.38 -0.57 -23.89
N GLY A 565 9.87 -1.70 -23.39
CA GLY A 565 8.55 -1.75 -22.76
C GLY A 565 8.46 -0.89 -21.51
N THR A 566 9.52 -0.86 -20.68
CA THR A 566 9.59 0.02 -19.50
C THR A 566 9.54 1.49 -19.90
N ARG A 567 10.28 1.86 -20.96
CA ARG A 567 10.32 3.22 -21.50
C ARG A 567 8.96 3.64 -22.07
N ASP A 568 8.29 2.77 -22.82
CA ASP A 568 6.95 3.03 -23.36
C ASP A 568 5.94 3.28 -22.22
N VAL A 569 5.96 2.45 -21.16
CA VAL A 569 5.07 2.64 -20.00
C VAL A 569 5.35 3.96 -19.29
N LEU A 570 6.62 4.34 -19.08
CA LEU A 570 6.98 5.64 -18.49
C LEU A 570 6.45 6.80 -19.35
N GLN A 571 6.63 6.75 -20.67
CA GLN A 571 6.19 7.77 -21.59
C GLN A 571 4.66 7.95 -21.55
N ARG A 572 3.93 6.83 -21.62
CA ARG A 572 2.47 6.85 -21.65
C ARG A 572 1.88 7.25 -20.31
N TYR A 573 2.42 6.72 -19.22
CA TYR A 573 1.95 7.06 -17.88
C TYR A 573 2.26 8.52 -17.54
N GLY A 574 3.46 9.01 -17.82
CA GLY A 574 3.80 10.43 -17.66
C GLY A 574 2.86 11.35 -18.46
N SER A 575 2.57 10.99 -19.72
CA SER A 575 1.58 11.71 -20.53
C SER A 575 0.17 11.67 -19.93
N ALA A 576 -0.24 10.52 -19.38
CA ALA A 576 -1.52 10.35 -18.72
C ALA A 576 -1.66 11.21 -17.47
N LEU A 577 -0.62 11.31 -16.63
CA LEU A 577 -0.62 12.15 -15.44
C LEU A 577 -0.85 13.63 -15.78
N ASN A 578 -0.32 14.12 -16.90
CA ASN A 578 -0.52 15.50 -17.35
C ASN A 578 -1.97 15.80 -17.75
N VAL A 579 -2.64 14.86 -18.42
CA VAL A 579 -4.01 15.06 -18.92
C VAL A 579 -5.06 14.78 -17.83
N TRP A 580 -4.71 13.96 -16.84
CA TRP A 580 -5.66 13.48 -15.83
C TRP A 580 -6.45 14.56 -15.07
N PRO A 581 -5.86 15.69 -14.60
CA PRO A 581 -6.62 16.75 -13.93
C PRO A 581 -7.78 17.29 -14.77
N GLU A 582 -7.60 17.41 -16.08
CA GLU A 582 -8.63 17.90 -17.00
C GLU A 582 -9.76 16.90 -17.15
N LEU A 583 -9.44 15.60 -17.32
CA LEU A 583 -10.43 14.53 -17.42
C LEU A 583 -11.26 14.42 -16.14
N TRP A 584 -10.58 14.41 -14.99
CA TRP A 584 -11.24 14.31 -13.68
C TRP A 584 -12.15 15.52 -13.42
N SER A 585 -11.67 16.74 -13.70
CA SER A 585 -12.47 17.96 -13.51
C SER A 585 -13.69 17.98 -14.41
N TYR A 586 -13.52 17.57 -15.69
CA TYR A 586 -14.63 17.46 -16.63
C TYR A 586 -15.69 16.46 -16.17
N CYS A 587 -15.28 15.27 -15.68
CA CYS A 587 -16.21 14.26 -15.19
C CYS A 587 -16.93 14.72 -13.91
N ARG A 588 -16.22 15.40 -13.01
CA ARG A 588 -16.81 16.00 -11.80
C ARG A 588 -17.90 17.01 -12.14
N GLU A 589 -17.68 17.84 -13.16
CA GLU A 589 -18.61 18.89 -13.58
C GLU A 589 -19.76 18.34 -14.44
N ASN A 590 -19.57 17.20 -15.10
CA ASN A 590 -20.50 16.61 -16.06
C ASN A 590 -20.93 15.20 -15.65
N LYS A 591 -21.48 15.06 -14.44
CA LYS A 591 -21.87 13.77 -13.84
C LYS A 591 -22.80 12.92 -14.72
N SER A 592 -23.56 13.53 -15.64
CA SER A 592 -24.46 12.81 -16.56
C SER A 592 -23.74 11.94 -17.59
N ILE A 593 -22.45 12.17 -17.84
CA ILE A 593 -21.68 11.47 -18.90
C ILE A 593 -21.39 10.02 -18.52
N GLY A 594 -21.31 9.73 -17.22
CA GLY A 594 -21.10 8.39 -16.66
C GLY A 594 -22.36 7.67 -16.21
N ASN A 595 -23.55 8.27 -16.40
CA ASN A 595 -24.79 7.67 -15.92
C ASN A 595 -25.14 6.40 -16.74
N LEU A 596 -25.38 5.32 -16.00
CA LEU A 596 -25.91 4.04 -16.47
C LEU A 596 -27.41 4.12 -16.74
#